data_AF-A0A382VDK1-F1
#
_entry.id   AF-A0A382VDK1-F1
#
_cell.length_a   1.000
_cell.length_b   1.000
_cell.length_c   1.000
_cell.angle_alpha   90.00
_cell.angle_beta   90.00
_cell.angle_gamma   90.00
#
_symmetry.space_group_name_H-M   'P 1'
#
loop_
_entity.id
_entity.type
_entity.pdbx_description
1 polymer ?
#
loop_
_entity_poly.entity_id
_entity_poly.type
_entity_poly.pdbx_seq_one_letter_code
_entity_poly.pdbx_strand_id
1 'polypeptide(L)'
;MVMKKIMKAENVLLAFAVAFLLGFQAVAIAQEQTSSGIQSGDWIVRAGMVNVDPQSNNGDIVTVSDDTRLSINFTYMVTDNIGLDVLGALPFEHDLYTTPTVETALGIPTGTWAASTEHLPPTVSAIYHFSPGSNFRPYV
;
A
#
# COMPACT_ATOMS: atom_id res chain seq x y z
N MET A 1 -13.13 -30.20 -12.24
CA MET A 1 -12.86 -28.98 -13.04
C MET A 1 -12.36 -27.82 -12.17
N VAL A 2 -11.47 -28.08 -11.19
CA VAL A 2 -11.01 -27.06 -10.22
C VAL A 2 -9.48 -26.91 -10.25
N MET A 3 -8.74 -27.98 -10.51
CA MET A 3 -7.26 -27.97 -10.56
C MET A 3 -6.64 -27.18 -11.74
N LYS A 4 -7.40 -26.87 -12.80
CA LYS A 4 -6.88 -26.11 -13.96
C LYS A 4 -6.84 -24.59 -13.72
N LYS A 5 -7.56 -24.08 -12.70
CA LYS A 5 -7.67 -22.64 -12.42
C LYS A 5 -6.51 -22.12 -11.54
N ILE A 6 -6.01 -22.96 -10.64
CA ILE A 6 -4.95 -22.62 -9.68
C ILE A 6 -3.58 -22.50 -10.38
N MET A 7 -3.29 -23.43 -11.29
CA MET A 7 -2.03 -23.46 -12.06
C MET A 7 -1.85 -22.24 -13.01
N LYS A 8 -2.92 -21.50 -13.32
CA LYS A 8 -2.88 -20.32 -14.19
C LYS A 8 -2.57 -19.03 -13.41
N ALA A 9 -2.89 -18.98 -12.12
CA ALA A 9 -2.60 -17.83 -11.26
C ALA A 9 -1.11 -17.78 -10.86
N GLU A 10 -0.51 -18.92 -10.52
CA GLU A 10 0.91 -19.01 -10.16
C GLU A 10 1.83 -18.68 -11.35
N ASN A 11 1.46 -19.10 -12.56
CA ASN A 11 2.20 -18.77 -13.78
C ASN A 11 2.04 -17.30 -14.21
N VAL A 12 0.92 -16.66 -13.86
CA VAL A 12 0.72 -15.22 -14.09
C VAL A 12 1.52 -14.42 -13.07
N LEU A 13 1.54 -14.82 -11.80
CA LEU A 13 2.34 -14.20 -10.76
C LEU A 13 3.85 -14.33 -11.02
N LEU A 14 4.29 -15.52 -11.48
CA LEU A 14 5.68 -15.73 -11.95
C LEU A 14 5.98 -14.90 -13.19
N ALA A 15 5.06 -14.78 -14.16
CA ALA A 15 5.28 -13.98 -15.36
C ALA A 15 5.39 -12.48 -15.04
N PHE A 16 4.61 -11.97 -14.07
CA PHE A 16 4.75 -10.60 -13.58
C PHE A 16 6.05 -10.39 -12.79
N ALA A 17 6.44 -11.34 -11.93
CA ALA A 17 7.69 -11.27 -11.18
C ALA A 17 8.94 -11.36 -12.10
N VAL A 18 8.90 -12.21 -13.12
CA VAL A 18 9.97 -12.36 -14.11
C VAL A 18 10.01 -11.17 -15.07
N ALA A 19 8.86 -10.59 -15.46
CA ALA A 19 8.82 -9.33 -16.20
C ALA A 19 9.35 -8.15 -15.38
N PHE A 20 9.12 -8.13 -14.07
CA PHE A 20 9.66 -7.11 -13.16
C PHE A 20 11.18 -7.26 -12.96
N LEU A 21 11.67 -8.50 -12.87
CA LEU A 21 13.10 -8.78 -12.67
C LEU A 21 13.93 -8.65 -13.97
N LEU A 22 13.32 -8.90 -15.14
CA LEU A 22 13.97 -8.72 -16.45
C LEU A 22 13.76 -7.33 -17.07
N GLY A 23 12.77 -6.57 -16.57
CA GLY A 23 12.51 -5.17 -16.96
C GLY A 23 13.30 -4.13 -16.16
N PHE A 24 13.99 -4.54 -15.09
CA PHE A 24 14.82 -3.65 -14.25
C PHE A 24 16.21 -3.35 -14.85
N GLN A 25 16.33 -3.42 -16.18
CA GLN A 25 17.56 -3.06 -16.89
C GLN A 25 17.40 -1.65 -17.46
N ALA A 26 18.06 -0.70 -16.76
CA ALA A 26 18.32 0.68 -17.17
C ALA A 26 17.10 1.57 -17.43
N VAL A 27 16.57 2.15 -16.36
CA VAL A 27 16.05 3.51 -16.43
C VAL A 27 17.00 4.42 -15.64
N ALA A 28 18.08 4.82 -16.29
CA ALA A 28 18.83 6.00 -15.87
C ALA A 28 18.05 7.23 -16.35
N ILE A 29 17.10 7.72 -15.54
CA ILE A 29 16.63 9.09 -15.73
C ILE A 29 17.70 9.97 -15.09
N ALA A 30 18.54 10.57 -15.93
CA ALA A 30 19.23 11.79 -15.58
C ALA A 30 18.16 12.86 -15.31
N GLN A 31 17.74 13.02 -14.05
CA GLN A 31 17.07 14.25 -13.63
C GLN A 31 18.15 15.22 -13.17
N GLU A 32 18.51 16.14 -14.06
CA GLU A 32 19.05 17.43 -13.64
C GLU A 32 17.97 18.12 -12.79
N GLN A 33 17.98 17.90 -11.47
CA GLN A 33 17.27 18.79 -10.54
C GLN A 33 18.12 20.03 -10.30
N THR A 34 18.14 20.91 -11.29
CA THR A 34 18.42 22.33 -11.08
C THR A 34 17.10 23.09 -11.03
N SER A 35 16.22 22.74 -10.08
CA SER A 35 15.26 23.69 -9.54
C SER A 35 15.32 23.62 -8.02
N SER A 36 15.65 24.75 -7.41
CA SER A 36 15.51 24.98 -5.98
C SER A 36 14.03 25.11 -5.66
N GLY A 37 13.34 23.98 -5.47
CA GLY A 37 11.98 23.92 -4.94
C GLY A 37 10.98 23.18 -5.81
N ILE A 38 10.07 22.46 -5.14
CA ILE A 38 8.86 21.88 -5.75
C ILE A 38 7.84 23.00 -5.91
N GLN A 39 7.33 23.15 -7.12
CA GLN A 39 6.43 24.22 -7.54
C GLN A 39 5.19 23.67 -8.26
N SER A 40 4.23 24.54 -8.54
CA SER A 40 3.03 24.23 -9.32
C SER A 40 3.39 23.57 -10.66
N GLY A 41 2.72 22.46 -10.97
CA GLY A 41 2.92 21.66 -12.18
C GLY A 41 3.95 20.52 -12.02
N ASP A 42 4.68 20.47 -10.91
CA ASP A 42 5.67 19.42 -10.68
C ASP A 42 5.01 18.08 -10.32
N TRP A 43 5.68 17.00 -10.76
CA TRP A 43 5.37 15.64 -10.36
C TRP A 43 6.35 15.17 -9.30
N ILE A 44 5.82 14.61 -8.21
CA ILE A 44 6.60 13.93 -7.18
C ILE A 44 6.27 12.44 -7.27
N VAL A 45 7.30 11.61 -7.40
CA VAL A 45 7.15 10.15 -7.35
C VAL A 45 7.85 9.63 -6.12
N ARG A 46 7.13 8.86 -5.30
CA ARG A 46 7.65 8.22 -4.09
C ARG A 46 7.45 6.72 -4.17
N ALA A 47 8.42 5.95 -3.68
CA ALA A 47 8.31 4.52 -3.50
C ALA A 47 8.80 4.14 -2.11
N GLY A 48 8.15 3.17 -1.47
CA GLY A 48 8.49 2.78 -0.11
C GLY A 48 7.63 1.64 0.41
N MET A 49 7.82 1.28 1.68
CA MET A 49 6.99 0.29 2.35
C MET A 49 5.89 0.99 3.16
N VAL A 50 4.66 0.49 3.05
CA VAL A 50 3.52 0.94 3.84
C VAL A 50 3.07 -0.24 4.70
N ASN A 51 2.90 0.00 6.00
CA ASN A 51 2.31 -0.93 6.93
C ASN A 51 0.87 -0.50 7.20
N VAL A 52 -0.07 -1.43 7.04
CA VAL A 52 -1.45 -1.26 7.46
C VAL A 52 -1.62 -2.02 8.76
N ASP A 53 -1.82 -1.27 9.85
CA ASP A 53 -2.03 -1.80 11.20
C ASP A 53 -3.50 -1.56 11.62
N PRO A 54 -4.37 -2.58 11.47
CA PRO A 54 -5.77 -2.48 11.87
C PRO A 54 -5.90 -2.23 13.38
N GLN A 55 -6.75 -1.28 13.75
CA GLN A 55 -6.98 -0.97 15.16
C GLN A 55 -7.60 -2.16 15.91
N SER A 56 -7.22 -2.34 17.16
CA SER A 56 -7.57 -3.50 18.00
C SER A 56 -9.01 -3.51 18.54
N ASN A 57 -9.92 -2.69 17.97
CA ASN A 57 -11.33 -2.60 18.37
C ASN A 57 -12.31 -3.08 17.28
N ASN A 58 -11.89 -3.99 16.39
CA ASN A 58 -12.67 -4.52 15.26
C ASN A 58 -13.90 -5.40 15.66
N GLY A 59 -14.40 -5.23 16.89
CA GLY A 59 -15.44 -6.05 17.53
C GLY A 59 -14.85 -7.22 18.33
N ASP A 60 -15.68 -7.79 19.21
CA ASP A 60 -15.24 -8.84 20.14
C ASP A 60 -15.06 -10.22 19.49
N ILE A 61 -15.18 -10.35 18.17
CA ILE A 61 -15.34 -11.64 17.49
C ILE A 61 -14.06 -12.08 16.76
N VAL A 62 -13.32 -11.14 16.15
CA VAL A 62 -12.08 -11.45 15.42
C VAL A 62 -11.01 -10.38 15.63
N THR A 63 -9.75 -10.80 15.67
CA THR A 63 -8.58 -9.93 15.49
C THR A 63 -8.12 -9.98 14.03
N VAL A 64 -7.54 -8.89 13.56
CA VAL A 64 -7.07 -8.73 12.18
C VAL A 64 -5.56 -8.51 12.22
N SER A 65 -4.79 -9.26 11.43
CA SER A 65 -3.33 -9.09 11.37
C SER A 65 -2.93 -7.80 10.63
N ASP A 66 -1.77 -7.24 11.00
CA ASP A 66 -1.13 -6.19 10.22
C ASP A 66 -0.45 -6.77 8.97
N ASP A 67 -0.18 -5.93 7.98
CA ASP A 67 0.53 -6.33 6.78
C ASP A 67 1.35 -5.16 6.19
N THR A 68 2.54 -5.46 5.68
CA THR A 68 3.47 -4.48 5.13
C THR A 68 3.73 -4.76 3.66
N ARG A 69 3.39 -3.80 2.79
CA ARG A 69 3.52 -3.94 1.34
C ARG A 69 4.35 -2.83 0.72
N LEU A 70 4.91 -3.16 -0.44
CA LEU A 70 5.55 -2.17 -1.30
C LEU A 70 4.47 -1.24 -1.88
N SER A 71 4.78 0.05 -1.88
CA SER A 71 3.91 1.11 -2.38
C SER A 71 4.66 2.05 -3.32
N ILE A 72 3.89 2.64 -4.22
CA ILE A 72 4.27 3.72 -5.10
C ILE A 72 3.23 4.83 -4.98
N ASN A 73 3.69 6.07 -5.08
CA ASN A 73 2.85 7.21 -4.87
C ASN A 73 3.21 8.31 -5.85
N PHE A 74 2.17 8.88 -6.46
CA PHE A 74 2.28 9.91 -7.49
C PHE A 74 1.55 11.15 -7.01
N THR A 75 2.29 12.23 -6.78
CA THR A 75 1.72 13.53 -6.44
C THR A 75 1.89 14.49 -7.60
N TYR A 76 0.81 15.14 -8.01
CA TYR A 76 0.83 16.25 -8.95
C TYR A 76 0.55 17.56 -8.21
N MET A 77 1.48 18.51 -8.25
CA MET A 77 1.32 19.81 -7.61
C MET A 77 0.40 20.70 -8.43
N VAL A 78 -0.83 20.91 -7.96
CA VAL A 78 -1.81 21.81 -8.59
C VAL A 78 -1.44 23.28 -8.35
N THR A 79 -0.86 23.57 -7.19
CA THR A 79 -0.24 24.86 -6.83
C THR A 79 1.06 24.60 -6.09
N ASP A 80 1.81 25.63 -5.70
CA ASP A 80 3.03 25.45 -4.91
C ASP A 80 2.76 24.75 -3.56
N ASN A 81 1.55 24.90 -3.01
CA ASN A 81 1.14 24.33 -1.73
C ASN A 81 0.26 23.08 -1.88
N ILE A 82 -0.60 23.00 -2.89
CA ILE A 82 -1.61 21.93 -3.01
C ILE A 82 -1.16 20.88 -4.01
N GLY A 83 -1.15 19.61 -3.60
CA GLY A 83 -0.89 18.46 -4.44
C GLY A 83 -2.09 17.50 -4.47
N LEU A 84 -2.37 16.93 -5.65
CA LEU A 84 -3.23 15.76 -5.78
C LEU A 84 -2.36 14.51 -5.73
N ASP A 85 -2.65 13.61 -4.81
CA ASP A 85 -1.83 12.46 -4.50
C ASP A 85 -2.57 11.16 -4.75
N VAL A 86 -1.90 10.22 -5.41
CA VAL A 86 -2.44 8.89 -5.71
C VAL A 86 -1.46 7.85 -5.21
N LEU A 87 -1.88 7.09 -4.19
CA LEU A 87 -1.13 5.96 -3.64
C LEU A 87 -1.63 4.67 -4.27
N GLY A 88 -0.69 3.87 -4.78
CA GLY A 88 -0.90 2.49 -5.17
C GLY A 88 0.04 1.59 -4.36
N ALA A 89 -0.47 0.44 -3.93
CA ALA A 89 0.34 -0.57 -3.25
C ALA A 89 0.04 -1.96 -3.81
N LEU A 90 0.91 -2.91 -3.52
CA LEU A 90 0.58 -4.33 -3.71
C LEU A 90 -0.64 -4.69 -2.84
N PRO A 91 -1.45 -5.69 -3.23
CA PRO A 91 -2.57 -6.16 -2.42
C PRO A 91 -2.12 -6.45 -0.99
N PHE A 92 -2.80 -5.85 -0.02
CA PHE A 92 -2.63 -6.20 1.39
C PHE A 92 -3.50 -7.41 1.68
N GLU A 93 -2.96 -8.32 2.47
CA GLU A 93 -3.61 -9.54 2.93
C GLU A 93 -3.70 -9.49 4.45
N HIS A 94 -4.91 -9.67 4.97
CA HIS A 94 -5.16 -9.66 6.41
C HIS A 94 -5.81 -10.98 6.80
N ASP A 95 -5.16 -11.69 7.73
CA ASP A 95 -5.74 -12.86 8.36
C ASP A 95 -6.61 -12.45 9.55
N LEU A 96 -7.71 -13.16 9.71
CA LEU A 96 -8.67 -13.02 10.80
C LEU A 96 -8.50 -14.18 11.77
N TYR A 97 -8.34 -13.88 13.06
CA TYR A 97 -8.17 -14.88 14.12
C TYR A 97 -9.26 -14.74 15.18
N THR A 98 -9.64 -15.85 15.82
CA THR A 98 -10.66 -15.87 16.88
C THR A 98 -10.19 -15.19 18.17
N THR A 99 -11.14 -14.60 18.89
CA THR A 99 -10.93 -13.91 20.17
C THR A 99 -11.32 -14.77 21.38
N PRO A 100 -10.96 -14.33 22.62
CA PRO A 100 -11.41 -14.98 23.86
C PRO A 100 -12.93 -15.08 24.02
N THR A 101 -13.67 -14.12 23.44
CA THR A 101 -15.14 -14.12 23.45
C THR A 101 -15.70 -15.31 22.67
N VAL A 102 -15.09 -15.61 21.51
CA VAL A 102 -15.48 -16.77 20.68
C VAL A 102 -15.15 -18.08 21.38
N GLU A 103 -14.02 -18.15 22.08
CA GLU A 103 -13.68 -19.33 22.89
C GLU A 103 -14.73 -19.61 23.97
N THR A 104 -15.15 -18.57 24.69
CA THR A 104 -16.15 -18.72 25.76
C THR A 104 -17.54 -19.10 25.21
N ALA A 105 -17.93 -18.56 24.05
CA ALA A 105 -19.26 -18.78 23.48
C ALA A 105 -19.39 -20.09 22.69
N LEU A 106 -18.34 -20.47 21.95
CA LEU A 106 -18.38 -21.56 20.97
C LEU A 106 -17.35 -22.68 21.25
N GLY A 107 -16.48 -22.53 22.25
CA GLY A 107 -15.44 -23.50 22.59
C GLY A 107 -14.30 -23.58 21.57
N ILE A 108 -14.16 -22.59 20.68
CA ILE A 108 -13.10 -22.54 19.67
C ILE A 108 -11.89 -21.81 20.28
N PRO A 109 -10.68 -22.41 20.32
CA PRO A 109 -9.51 -21.78 20.93
C PRO A 109 -9.22 -20.38 20.39
N THR A 110 -8.83 -19.44 21.26
CA THR A 110 -8.34 -18.11 20.87
C THR A 110 -7.14 -18.22 19.93
N GLY A 111 -7.08 -17.36 18.91
CA GLY A 111 -6.01 -17.38 17.91
C GLY A 111 -6.17 -18.44 16.82
N THR A 112 -7.34 -19.08 16.73
CA THR A 112 -7.68 -19.97 15.62
C THR A 112 -7.91 -19.14 14.36
N TRP A 113 -7.24 -19.51 13.26
CA TRP A 113 -7.47 -18.87 11.96
C TRP A 113 -8.93 -19.05 11.53
N ALA A 114 -9.59 -17.95 11.17
CA ALA A 114 -10.99 -17.92 10.80
C ALA A 114 -11.19 -17.69 9.29
N ALA A 115 -10.48 -16.72 8.71
CA ALA A 115 -10.56 -16.36 7.30
C ALA A 115 -9.40 -15.43 6.91
N SER A 116 -9.20 -15.20 5.61
CA SER A 116 -8.29 -14.19 5.05
C SER A 116 -9.08 -13.24 4.15
N THR A 117 -8.68 -11.96 4.13
CA THR A 117 -9.23 -10.94 3.23
C THR A 117 -8.11 -10.15 2.57
N GLU A 118 -8.30 -9.84 1.29
CA GLU A 118 -7.40 -8.99 0.53
C GLU A 118 -8.04 -7.63 0.27
N HIS A 119 -7.26 -6.56 0.33
CA HIS A 119 -7.69 -5.27 -0.17
C HIS A 119 -6.55 -4.55 -0.92
N LEU A 120 -6.93 -3.89 -2.00
CA LEU A 120 -6.08 -2.90 -2.64
C LEU A 120 -6.44 -1.54 -2.05
N PRO A 121 -5.47 -0.71 -1.67
CA PRO A 121 -5.73 0.66 -1.25
C PRO A 121 -5.34 1.63 -2.38
N PRO A 122 -6.10 1.72 -3.49
CA PRO A 122 -5.98 2.86 -4.36
C PRO A 122 -6.55 4.06 -3.60
N THR A 123 -5.67 4.82 -2.96
CA THR A 123 -6.06 6.00 -2.17
C THR A 123 -5.77 7.25 -2.99
N VAL A 124 -6.78 8.11 -3.12
CA VAL A 124 -6.64 9.44 -3.73
C VAL A 124 -6.82 10.48 -2.63
N SER A 125 -5.82 11.33 -2.45
CA SER A 125 -5.75 12.34 -1.40
C SER A 125 -5.46 13.72 -1.97
N ALA A 126 -5.97 14.76 -1.34
CA ALA A 126 -5.51 16.12 -1.55
C ALA A 126 -4.55 16.47 -0.40
N ILE A 127 -3.35 16.92 -0.74
CA ILE A 127 -2.29 17.20 0.23
C ILE A 127 -1.98 18.70 0.22
N TYR A 128 -1.90 19.31 1.41
CA TYR A 128 -1.49 20.70 1.58
C TYR A 128 -0.11 20.81 2.23
N HIS A 129 0.83 21.46 1.53
CA HIS A 129 2.20 21.73 1.98
C HIS A 129 2.31 23.13 2.60
N PHE A 130 2.84 23.23 3.82
CA PHE A 130 2.91 24.50 4.54
C PHE A 130 4.07 25.41 4.10
N SER A 131 5.22 24.82 3.71
CA SER A 131 6.47 25.56 3.49
C SER A 131 7.10 25.23 2.13
N PRO A 132 6.52 25.67 1.00
CA PRO A 132 6.86 25.14 -0.32
C PRO A 132 8.30 25.44 -0.78
N GLY A 133 8.88 26.57 -0.37
CA GLY A 133 10.25 26.96 -0.71
C GLY A 133 11.34 26.47 0.26
N SER A 134 10.98 25.64 1.25
CA SER A 134 11.92 25.08 2.21
C SER A 134 12.38 23.69 1.78
N ASN A 135 13.60 23.28 2.17
CA ASN A 135 14.06 21.90 2.03
C ASN A 135 13.25 20.92 2.92
N PHE A 136 12.65 21.43 4.00
CA PHE A 136 11.73 20.67 4.86
C PHE A 136 10.30 21.17 4.62
N ARG A 137 9.46 20.31 4.00
CA ARG A 137 8.10 20.63 3.55
C ARG A 137 7.08 19.74 4.28
N PRO A 138 6.65 20.10 5.50
CA PRO A 138 5.58 19.37 6.17
C PRO A 138 4.27 19.51 5.39
N TYR A 139 3.43 18.49 5.45
CA TYR A 139 2.15 18.44 4.76
C TYR A 139 1.06 17.74 5.58
N VAL A 140 -0.20 17.93 5.18
CA VAL A 140 -1.40 17.26 5.70
C VAL A 140 -2.24 16.74 4.56
#